data_AF-A0A2K5R2P2-F1
#
_entry.id   AF-A0A2K5R2P2-F1
#
_cell.length_a   1.000
_cell.length_b   1.000
_cell.length_c   1.000
_cell.angle_alpha   90.00
_cell.angle_beta   90.00
_cell.angle_gamma   90.00
#
_symmetry.space_group_name_H-M   'P 1'
#
loop_
_entity.id
_entity.type
_entity.pdbx_description
1 polymer ?
#
loop_
_entity_poly.entity_id
_entity_poly.type
_entity_poly.pdbx_seq_one_letter_code
_entity_poly.pdbx_strand_id
1 'polypeptide(L)' 'MFILSDGEGKNGSIELMEPLDEEISGIGRANCKAAIMCASYVQFKEDNQTFNLGLYNEAPLEIVQHD' A
#
# COMPACT_ATOMS: atom_id res chain seq x y z
N MET A 1 12.31 3.37 5.92
CA MET A 1 10.96 3.46 6.51
C MET A 1 10.22 4.60 5.83
N PHE A 2 9.00 4.37 5.38
CA PHE A 2 8.12 5.43 4.87
C PHE A 2 6.69 5.23 5.41
N ILE A 3 5.86 6.26 5.26
CA ILE A 3 4.48 6.27 5.78
C ILE A 3 3.51 6.23 4.59
N LEU A 4 2.49 5.38 4.67
CA LEU A 4 1.35 5.37 3.76
C LEU A 4 0.09 5.78 4.50
N SER A 5 -0.81 6.51 3.85
CA SER A 5 -2.13 6.82 4.36
C SER A 5 -3.18 5.94 3.67
N ASP A 6 -4.11 5.37 4.42
CA ASP A 6 -5.25 4.64 3.87
C ASP A 6 -6.36 5.59 3.36
N GLY A 7 -7.45 5.03 2.80
CA GLY A 7 -8.58 5.80 2.27
C GLY A 7 -9.38 6.59 3.31
N GLU A 8 -9.11 6.39 4.61
CA GLU A 8 -9.68 7.16 5.72
C GLU A 8 -8.68 8.20 6.27
N GLY A 9 -7.49 8.29 5.67
CA GLY A 9 -6.43 9.20 6.11
C GLY A 9 -5.64 8.70 7.32
N LYS A 10 -5.78 7.43 7.71
CA LYS A 10 -4.98 6.84 8.79
C LYS A 10 -3.64 6.38 8.26
N ASN A 11 -2.61 6.62 9.04
CA ASN A 11 -1.24 6.34 8.64
C ASN A 11 -0.78 4.95 9.09
N GLY A 12 -0.11 4.24 8.20
CA GLY A 12 0.63 3.01 8.45
C GLY A 12 2.12 3.21 8.19
N SER A 13 2.98 2.68 9.06
CA SER A 13 4.43 2.68 8.86
C SER A 13 4.86 1.42 8.11
N ILE A 14 5.66 1.61 7.06
CA ILE A 14 6.25 0.56 6.26
C ILE A 14 7.75 0.53 6.50
N GLU A 15 8.24 -0.62 6.96
CA GLU A 15 9.66 -0.90 7.10
C GLU A 15 10.12 -1.68 5.86
N LEU A 16 11.29 -1.35 5.33
CA LEU A 16 11.85 -2.05 4.18
C LEU A 16 13.02 -2.89 4.67
N MET A 17 13.20 -4.08 4.09
CA MET A 17 14.40 -4.88 4.34
C MET A 17 15.66 -4.21 3.79
N GLU A 18 15.54 -3.53 2.65
CA GLU A 18 16.62 -2.79 2.01
C GLU A 18 16.18 -1.34 1.71
N PRO A 19 17.11 -0.37 1.57
CA PRO A 19 16.77 0.99 1.19
C PRO A 19 16.01 1.05 -0.15
N LEU A 20 15.25 2.13 -0.39
CA LEU A 20 14.67 2.36 -1.71
C LEU A 20 15.77 2.74 -2.71
N ASP A 21 15.79 2.06 -3.85
CA ASP A 21 16.70 2.39 -4.95
C ASP A 21 16.25 3.66 -5.70
N GLU A 22 14.93 3.94 -5.71
CA GLU A 22 14.31 5.07 -6.43
C GLU A 22 13.28 5.80 -5.56
N GLU A 23 13.05 7.08 -5.86
CA GLU A 23 11.99 7.86 -5.21
C GLU A 23 10.62 7.37 -5.66
N ILE A 24 9.78 6.98 -4.70
CA ILE A 24 8.41 6.52 -4.94
C ILE A 24 7.42 7.61 -4.56
N SER A 25 6.39 7.79 -5.38
CA SER A 25 5.27 8.71 -5.10
C SER A 25 3.93 8.03 -5.43
N GLY A 26 2.83 8.47 -4.81
CA GLY A 26 1.50 7.88 -5.02
C GLY A 26 1.08 6.87 -3.95
N ILE A 27 0.01 6.11 -4.25
CA ILE A 27 -0.70 5.25 -3.28
C ILE A 27 -0.22 3.80 -3.41
N GLY A 28 0.20 3.20 -2.29
CA GLY A 28 0.72 1.83 -2.23
C GLY A 28 -0.20 0.89 -1.43
N ARG A 29 -0.33 -0.37 -1.87
CA ARG A 29 -1.02 -1.43 -1.12
C ARG A 29 0.00 -2.18 -0.28
N ALA A 30 -0.23 -2.27 1.02
CA ALA A 30 0.50 -3.16 1.91
C ALA A 30 -0.47 -4.13 2.58
N ASN A 31 -0.14 -5.43 2.55
CA ASN A 31 -0.95 -6.47 3.19
C ASN A 31 -0.30 -6.83 4.53
N CYS A 32 -1.10 -7.01 5.58
CA CYS A 32 -0.73 -7.41 6.97
C CYS A 32 -0.55 -6.27 8.00
N LYS A 33 -1.06 -6.49 9.23
CA LYS A 33 -1.05 -5.56 10.38
C LYS A 33 0.17 -5.76 11.28
N ALA A 34 0.62 -4.67 11.91
CA ALA A 34 1.88 -4.47 12.66
C ALA A 34 3.10 -4.38 11.72
N ALA A 35 3.94 -3.34 11.92
CA ALA A 35 5.07 -2.91 11.09
C ALA A 35 5.33 -3.81 9.86
N ILE A 36 4.78 -3.41 8.71
CA ILE A 36 4.90 -4.18 7.48
C ILE A 36 6.37 -4.21 7.10
N MET A 37 7.01 -5.37 7.22
CA MET A 37 8.32 -5.63 6.65
C MET A 37 8.12 -5.91 5.16
N CYS A 38 8.25 -4.87 4.36
CA CYS A 38 8.02 -4.88 2.94
C CYS A 38 9.13 -5.65 2.23
N ALA A 39 8.76 -6.75 1.58
CA ALA A 39 9.64 -7.50 0.68
C ALA A 39 9.61 -6.97 -0.75
N SER A 40 8.48 -6.42 -1.19
CA SER A 40 8.28 -5.86 -2.53
C SER A 40 7.07 -4.93 -2.54
N TYR A 41 7.08 -3.92 -3.40
CA TYR A 41 5.95 -3.03 -3.62
C TYR A 41 5.70 -2.84 -5.12
N VAL A 42 4.47 -2.42 -5.46
CA VAL A 42 4.10 -2.01 -6.83
C VAL A 42 3.38 -0.69 -6.72
N GLN A 43 3.85 0.31 -7.48
CA GLN A 43 3.20 1.61 -7.57
C GLN A 43 2.01 1.52 -8.54
N PHE A 44 0.86 2.01 -8.12
CA PHE A 44 -0.30 2.09 -9.00
C PHE A 44 -0.08 3.19 -10.03
N LYS A 45 -0.32 2.88 -11.29
CA LYS A 45 -0.16 3.80 -12.41
C LYS A 45 -1.43 4.63 -12.59
N GLU A 46 -1.33 5.95 -12.47
CA GLU A 46 -2.49 6.87 -12.50
C GLU A 46 -2.59 7.72 -13.78
N ASP A 47 -1.76 7.44 -14.80
CA ASP A 47 -1.66 8.24 -16.04
C ASP A 47 -3.02 8.53 -16.72
N ASN A 48 -3.96 7.58 -16.65
CA ASN A 48 -5.25 7.68 -17.33
C ASN A 48 -6.43 7.90 -16.37
N GLN A 49 -6.33 7.45 -15.11
CA GLN A 49 -7.40 7.49 -14.13
C GLN A 49 -6.82 7.55 -12.72
N THR A 50 -7.37 8.44 -11.89
CA THR A 50 -7.03 8.52 -10.46
C THR A 50 -7.60 7.32 -9.71
N PHE A 51 -6.78 6.72 -8.86
CA PHE A 51 -7.18 5.62 -8.01
C PHE A 51 -8.04 6.11 -6.84
N ASN A 52 -9.27 5.63 -6.74
CA ASN A 52 -10.16 5.99 -5.63
C ASN A 52 -9.89 5.10 -4.42
N LEU A 53 -9.00 5.57 -3.54
CA LEU A 53 -8.62 4.85 -2.33
C LEU A 53 -9.77 4.71 -1.32
N GLY A 54 -10.71 5.66 -1.28
CA GLY A 54 -11.90 5.56 -0.43
C GLY A 54 -12.79 4.39 -0.83
N LEU A 55 -13.05 4.24 -2.14
CA LEU A 55 -13.79 3.09 -2.66
C LEU A 55 -13.05 1.76 -2.41
N TYR A 56 -11.72 1.77 -2.49
CA TYR A 56 -10.91 0.59 -2.19
C TYR A 56 -11.02 0.17 -0.72
N ASN A 57 -11.10 1.12 0.22
CA ASN A 57 -11.33 0.83 1.63
C ASN A 57 -12.70 0.17 1.89
N GLU A 58 -13.71 0.53 1.11
CA GLU A 58 -15.06 -0.04 1.20
C GLU A 58 -15.18 -1.42 0.54
N ALA A 59 -14.24 -1.78 -0.34
CA ALA A 59 -14.27 -3.04 -1.04
C ALA A 59 -14.05 -4.21 -0.05
N PRO A 60 -14.86 -5.28 -0.12
CA PRO A 60 -14.59 -6.48 0.66
C PRO A 60 -13.23 -7.03 0.24
N LEU A 61 -12.24 -6.95 1.13
CA LEU A 61 -10.95 -7.60 0.95
C LEU A 61 -11.19 -9.12 1.08
N GLU A 62 -11.43 -9.79 -0.04
CA GLU A 62 -11.36 -11.25 -0.08
C GLU A 62 -9.92 -11.67 0.16
N ILE A 63 -9.64 -12.12 1.39
CA ILE A 63 -8.43 -12.86 1.68
C ILE A 63 -8.61 -14.25 1.06
N VAL A 64 -8.09 -14.44 -0.15
CA VAL A 64 -7.97 -15.75 -0.76
C VAL A 64 -6.80 -16.46 -0.07
N GLN A 65 -7.08 -17.20 1.01
CA GLN A 65 -6.13 -18.18 1.53
C GLN A 65 -6.12 -19.37 0.58
N HIS A 66 -5.00 -19.61 -0.08
CA HIS A 66 -4.73 -20.90 -0.70
C HIS A 66 -4.20 -21.84 0.40
N ASP A 67 -4.97 -22.89 0.71
CA ASP A 67 -4.55 -24.02 1.55
C ASP A 67 -3.43 -24.83 0.87
#